data_AF-A0A4U9U4K6-F1
#
_entry.id   AF-A0A4U9U4K6-F1
#
_cell.length_a   1.000
_cell.length_b   1.000
_cell.length_c   1.000
_cell.angle_alpha   90.00
_cell.angle_beta   90.00
_cell.angle_gamma   90.00
#
_symmetry.space_group_name_H-M   'P 1'
#
loop_
_entity.id
_entity.type
_entity.pdbx_description
1 polymer ?
#
loop_
_entity_poly.entity_id
_entity_poly.type
_entity_poly.pdbx_seq_one_letter_code
_entity_poly.pdbx_strand_id
1 'polypeptide(L)'
;MRLFAQIGWYFRREWRRYLGAVVLLIAIAILQLLPPKLVGIIVDGVTKDQMSSKVLMAWLGLMIGTAIVVYLLRYVWRVLLFGAS
;
A
#
# COMPACT_ATOMS: atom_id res chain seq x y z
N MET A 1 -1.83 -14.52 30.65
CA MET A 1 -2.07 -13.13 30.16
C MET A 1 -1.42 -12.05 31.04
N ARG A 2 -0.25 -12.28 31.69
CA ARG A 2 0.44 -11.25 32.50
C ARG A 2 1.54 -10.49 31.74
N LEU A 3 2.06 -11.10 30.67
CA LEU A 3 3.11 -10.52 29.82
C LEU A 3 2.65 -9.26 29.08
N PHE A 4 1.49 -9.29 28.39
CA PHE A 4 0.96 -8.11 27.69
C PHE A 4 0.70 -6.90 28.60
N ALA A 5 0.36 -7.15 29.88
CA ALA A 5 0.17 -6.08 30.87
C ALA A 5 1.49 -5.41 31.27
N GLN A 6 2.61 -6.14 31.32
CA GLN A 6 3.92 -5.59 31.68
C GLN A 6 4.54 -4.74 30.56
N ILE A 7 4.31 -5.09 29.29
CA ILE A 7 4.77 -4.31 28.12
C ILE A 7 3.83 -3.16 27.76
N GLY A 8 2.62 -3.09 28.33
CA GLY A 8 1.67 -2.00 28.11
C GLY A 8 2.21 -0.62 28.51
N TRP A 9 3.10 -0.56 29.51
CA TRP A 9 3.78 0.69 29.89
C TRP A 9 4.79 1.15 28.83
N TYR A 10 5.45 0.22 28.14
CA TYR A 10 6.37 0.50 27.03
C TYR A 10 5.63 1.02 25.79
N PHE A 11 4.51 0.39 25.43
CA PHE A 11 3.64 0.86 24.36
C PHE A 11 3.08 2.27 24.61
N ARG A 12 2.80 2.61 25.88
CA ARG A 12 2.30 3.94 26.26
C ARG A 12 3.40 5.00 26.24
N ARG A 13 4.66 4.63 26.44
CA ARG A 13 5.82 5.54 26.37
C ARG A 13 6.23 5.87 24.92
N GLU A 14 6.15 4.90 24.01
CA GLU A 14 6.53 5.06 22.60
C GLU A 14 5.33 5.13 21.62
N TRP A 15 4.14 5.50 22.13
CA TRP A 15 2.88 5.38 21.40
C TRP A 15 2.86 6.14 20.06
N ARG A 16 3.62 7.23 19.93
CA ARG A 16 3.70 8.06 18.72
C ARG A 16 4.33 7.31 17.54
N ARG A 17 5.35 6.48 17.76
CA ARG A 17 5.98 5.65 16.72
C ARG A 17 5.06 4.50 16.30
N TYR A 18 4.41 3.86 17.27
CA TYR A 18 3.41 2.82 16.98
C TYR A 18 2.21 3.37 16.22
N LEU A 19 1.68 4.54 16.61
CA LEU A 19 0.58 5.16 15.88
C LEU A 19 0.98 5.54 14.45
N GLY A 20 2.20 6.07 14.28
CA GLY A 20 2.78 6.33 12.96
C GLY A 20 2.86 5.07 12.08
N ALA A 21 3.31 3.95 12.66
CA ALA A 21 3.36 2.66 11.96
C ALA A 21 1.96 2.12 11.60
N VAL A 22 0.97 2.25 12.49
CA VAL A 22 -0.42 1.83 12.21
C VAL A 22 -1.04 2.69 11.12
N VAL A 23 -0.88 4.02 11.16
CA VAL A 23 -1.39 4.93 10.12
C VAL A 23 -0.73 4.62 8.78
N LEU A 24 0.59 4.37 8.77
CA LEU A 24 1.33 3.99 7.57
C LEU A 24 0.83 2.65 7.00
N LEU A 25 0.54 1.65 7.84
CA LEU A 25 -0.08 0.38 7.42
C LEU A 25 -1.43 0.57 6.75
N ILE A 26 -2.29 1.40 7.36
CA ILE A 26 -3.61 1.69 6.82
C ILE A 26 -3.48 2.36 5.45
N ALA A 27 -2.58 3.34 5.32
CA ALA A 27 -2.31 4.00 4.04
C ALA A 27 -1.82 3.01 2.98
N ILE A 28 -0.88 2.12 3.32
CA ILE A 28 -0.38 1.07 2.42
C ILE A 28 -1.49 0.09 2.02
N ALA A 29 -2.35 -0.29 2.96
CA ALA A 29 -3.48 -1.18 2.70
C ALA A 29 -4.48 -0.55 1.71
N ILE A 30 -4.79 0.73 1.88
CA ILE A 30 -5.63 1.49 0.93
C ILE A 30 -4.95 1.56 -0.44
N LEU A 31 -3.65 1.84 -0.48
CA LEU A 31 -2.90 1.92 -1.75
C LEU A 31 -2.86 0.59 -2.49
N GLN A 32 -2.86 -0.53 -1.77
CA GLN A 32 -2.96 -1.89 -2.34
C GLN A 32 -4.32 -2.20 -2.98
N LEU A 33 -5.35 -1.39 -2.73
CA LEU A 33 -6.65 -1.50 -3.42
C LEU A 33 -6.65 -0.80 -4.79
N LEU A 34 -5.65 0.03 -5.10
CA LEU A 34 -5.55 0.71 -6.39
C LEU A 34 -5.27 -0.27 -7.56
N PRO A 35 -4.31 -1.21 -7.48
CA PRO A 35 -4.06 -2.17 -8.56
C PRO A 35 -5.30 -2.96 -9.00
N PRO A 36 -6.10 -3.60 -8.12
CA PRO A 36 -7.27 -4.36 -8.56
C PRO A 36 -8.35 -3.46 -9.18
N LYS A 37 -8.50 -2.21 -8.70
CA LYS A 37 -9.40 -1.23 -9.34
C LYS A 37 -8.92 -0.83 -10.74
N LEU A 38 -7.63 -0.56 -10.90
CA LEU A 38 -7.04 -0.21 -12.19
C LEU A 38 -7.20 -1.35 -13.20
N VAL A 39 -6.93 -2.59 -12.79
CA VAL A 39 -7.14 -3.78 -13.63
C VAL A 39 -8.60 -3.89 -14.07
N GLY A 40 -9.56 -3.70 -13.16
CA GLY A 40 -10.99 -3.72 -13.50
C GLY A 40 -11.37 -2.68 -14.56
N ILE A 41 -10.92 -1.42 -14.39
CA ILE A 41 -11.18 -0.34 -15.35
C ILE A 41 -10.58 -0.64 -16.73
N ILE A 42 -9.38 -1.21 -16.77
CA ILE A 42 -8.70 -1.57 -18.02
C ILE A 42 -9.47 -2.71 -18.71
N VAL A 43 -9.81 -3.78 -17.99
CA VAL A 43 -10.53 -4.93 -18.55
C VAL A 43 -11.94 -4.52 -19.04
N ASP A 44 -12.65 -3.70 -18.28
CA ASP A 44 -13.96 -3.17 -18.66
C ASP A 44 -13.88 -2.27 -19.91
N GLY A 45 -12.84 -1.45 -20.01
CA GLY A 45 -12.61 -0.56 -21.16
C GLY A 45 -12.23 -1.30 -22.44
N VAL A 46 -11.46 -2.38 -22.31
CA VAL A 46 -11.10 -3.28 -23.43
C VAL A 46 -12.32 -4.07 -23.91
N THR A 47 -13.12 -4.61 -22.99
CA THR A 47 -14.30 -5.43 -23.32
C THR A 47 -15.41 -4.63 -24.01
N LYS A 48 -15.46 -3.31 -23.79
CA LYS A 48 -16.45 -2.41 -24.41
C LYS A 48 -16.04 -1.88 -25.79
N ASP A 49 -14.92 -2.34 -26.37
CA ASP A 49 -14.40 -1.94 -27.70
C ASP A 49 -14.23 -0.41 -27.92
N GLN A 50 -14.21 0.38 -26.85
CA GLN A 50 -14.14 1.85 -26.90
C GLN A 50 -12.72 2.40 -26.69
N MET A 51 -11.72 1.54 -26.54
CA MET A 51 -10.35 1.96 -26.23
C MET A 51 -9.43 1.87 -27.43
N SER A 52 -9.07 3.03 -27.98
CA SER A 52 -7.93 3.16 -28.90
C SER A 52 -6.66 2.62 -28.25
N SER A 53 -5.84 1.87 -29.00
CA SER A 53 -4.61 1.23 -28.52
C SER A 53 -3.66 2.20 -27.80
N LYS A 54 -3.67 3.49 -28.15
CA LYS A 54 -2.91 4.54 -27.43
C LYS A 54 -3.34 4.71 -25.98
N VAL A 55 -4.65 4.71 -25.72
CA VAL A 55 -5.22 4.87 -24.38
C VAL A 55 -4.90 3.65 -23.53
N LEU A 56 -5.03 2.46 -24.13
CA LEU A 56 -4.70 1.18 -23.50
C LEU A 56 -3.21 1.14 -23.07
N MET A 57 -2.30 1.60 -23.94
CA MET A 57 -0.86 1.66 -23.66
C MET A 57 -0.53 2.68 -22.54
N ALA A 58 -1.24 3.80 -22.48
CA ALA A 58 -1.12 4.77 -21.38
C ALA A 58 -1.60 4.20 -20.04
N TRP A 59 -2.73 3.47 -20.02
CA TRP A 59 -3.21 2.77 -18.83
C TRP A 59 -2.26 1.67 -18.37
N LEU A 60 -1.68 0.91 -19.30
CA LEU A 60 -0.64 -0.08 -18.99
C LEU A 60 0.57 0.58 -18.33
N GLY A 61 1.03 1.71 -18.87
CA GLY A 61 2.11 2.50 -18.28
C GLY A 61 1.78 2.99 -16.87
N LEU A 62 0.56 3.48 -16.66
CA LEU A 62 0.07 3.88 -15.33
C LEU A 62 0.04 2.68 -14.36
N MET A 63 -0.35 1.50 -14.82
CA MET A 63 -0.39 0.28 -14.01
C MET A 63 1.02 -0.13 -13.56
N ILE A 64 2.02 -0.09 -14.45
CA ILE A 64 3.42 -0.35 -14.12
C ILE A 64 3.95 0.70 -13.14
N GLY A 65 3.66 1.98 -13.37
CA GLY A 65 4.04 3.05 -12.44
C GLY A 65 3.46 2.84 -11.03
N THR A 66 2.18 2.47 -10.96
CA THR A 66 1.51 2.16 -9.69
C THR A 66 2.14 0.95 -9.01
N ALA A 67 2.52 -0.09 -9.77
CA ALA A 67 3.20 -1.27 -9.24
C ALA A 67 4.57 -0.93 -8.63
N ILE A 68 5.35 -0.06 -9.30
CA ILE A 68 6.64 0.41 -8.78
C ILE A 68 6.45 1.21 -7.49
N VAL A 69 5.49 2.14 -7.46
CA VAL A 69 5.19 2.95 -6.27
C VAL A 69 4.77 2.06 -5.11
N VAL A 70 3.88 1.09 -5.34
CA VAL A 70 3.46 0.13 -4.31
C VAL A 70 4.64 -0.70 -3.81
N TYR A 71 5.55 -1.12 -4.70
CA TYR A 71 6.76 -1.85 -4.32
C TYR A 71 7.69 -1.02 -3.43
N LEU A 72 7.98 0.23 -3.83
CA LEU A 72 8.81 1.15 -3.06
C LEU A 72 8.19 1.45 -1.68
N LEU A 73 6.88 1.69 -1.63
CA LEU A 73 6.19 1.96 -0.38
C LEU A 73 6.21 0.74 0.56
N ARG A 74 6.09 -0.47 -0.01
CA ARG A 74 6.22 -1.73 0.73
C ARG A 74 7.66 -1.98 1.21
N TYR A 75 8.66 -1.50 0.47
CA TYR A 75 10.07 -1.53 0.89
C TYR A 75 10.31 -0.56 2.06
N VAL A 76 9.87 0.70 1.94
CA VAL A 76 9.96 1.70 3.02
C VAL A 76 9.26 1.19 4.28
N TRP A 77 8.08 0.59 4.15
CA TRP A 77 7.37 -0.06 5.25
C TRP A 77 8.22 -1.06 6.00
N ARG A 78 8.85 -2.00 5.28
CA ARG A 78 9.74 -2.99 5.90
C ARG A 78 10.93 -2.34 6.57
N VAL A 79 11.56 -1.36 5.93
CA VAL A 79 12.71 -0.67 6.53
C VAL A 79 12.31 0.08 7.80
N LEU A 80 11.13 0.69 7.85
CA LEU A 80 10.66 1.43 9.02
C LEU A 80 10.25 0.51 10.18
N LEU A 81 9.74 -0.68 9.87
CA LEU A 81 9.45 -1.74 10.85
C LEU A 81 10.72 -2.41 11.39
N PHE A 82 11.67 -2.78 10.51
CA PHE A 82 12.83 -3.60 10.85
C PHE A 82 14.10 -2.78 11.16
N GLY A 83 14.16 -1.51 10.76
CA GLY A 83 15.21 -0.58 11.15
C GLY A 83 15.05 -0.01 12.56
N ALA A 84 13.97 -0.41 13.26
CA ALA A 84 13.74 -0.11 14.67
C ALA A 84 14.12 -1.30 15.57
N SER A 85 15.17 -2.05 15.23
CA SER A 85 15.82 -3.03 16.11
C SER A 85 16.83 -2.36 17.03
#